data_AF-A0A822CNC5-F1
#
_entry.id   AF-A0A822CNC5-F1
#
_cell.length_a   1.000
_cell.length_b   1.000
_cell.length_c   1.000
_cell.angle_alpha   90.00
_cell.angle_beta   90.00
_cell.angle_gamma   90.00
#
_symmetry.space_group_name_H-M   'P 1'
#
loop_
_entity.id
_entity.type
_entity.pdbx_description
1 polymer ?
#
loop_
_entity_poly.entity_id
_entity_poly.type
_entity_poly.pdbx_seq_one_letter_code
_entity_poly.pdbx_strand_id
1 'polypeptide(L)'
;ETTNNFMSKKGLTEEELEKLIRDGDPGFCALGARAFDVVEGDGFKNLAKILFGVGRCSNTSSIEITDLLPHPTTICRNITRLYEEYKIELIDICEQLTSFCLIVDQCTEAHTD
;
A
#
# COMPACT_ATOMS: atom_id res chain seq x y z
N GLU A 1 38.64 -26.63 20.61
CA GLU A 1 37.30 -26.73 20.00
C GLU A 1 36.27 -26.42 21.06
N THR A 2 35.59 -25.28 20.96
CA THR A 2 34.50 -24.94 21.86
C THR A 2 33.34 -24.48 20.99
N THR A 3 32.43 -25.43 20.84
CA THR A 3 31.08 -25.44 20.29
C THR A 3 30.45 -24.10 19.89
N ASN A 4 30.07 -24.06 18.61
CA ASN A 4 29.06 -23.21 17.99
C ASN A 4 27.91 -22.82 18.93
N ASN A 5 27.76 -21.52 19.22
CA ASN A 5 26.51 -20.96 19.69
C ASN A 5 25.82 -20.27 18.50
N PHE A 6 25.30 -21.10 17.60
CA PHE A 6 24.51 -20.66 16.45
C PHE A 6 23.10 -20.32 16.97
N MET A 7 22.64 -19.10 16.68
CA MET A 7 21.36 -18.53 17.08
C MET A 7 20.17 -19.49 16.95
N SER A 8 19.34 -19.65 18.00
CA SER A 8 17.94 -20.04 17.83
C SER A 8 17.06 -18.78 17.90
N LYS A 9 16.76 -18.18 16.74
CA LYS A 9 15.64 -17.23 16.63
C LYS A 9 14.36 -18.04 16.87
N LYS A 10 13.78 -17.92 18.07
CA LYS A 10 12.48 -18.53 18.37
C LYS A 10 11.44 -17.79 17.51
N GLY A 11 10.80 -18.48 16.57
CA GLY A 11 9.69 -17.92 15.80
C GLY A 11 8.51 -17.59 16.72
N LEU A 12 7.66 -16.66 16.29
CA LEU A 12 6.38 -16.38 16.94
C LEU A 12 5.50 -17.64 16.89
N THR A 13 4.77 -17.90 17.96
CA THR A 13 3.69 -18.88 17.97
C THR A 13 2.53 -18.41 17.11
N GLU A 14 1.66 -19.34 16.69
CA GLU A 14 0.45 -19.03 15.94
C GLU A 14 -0.47 -18.07 16.72
N GLU A 15 -0.61 -18.28 18.03
CA GLU A 15 -1.39 -17.44 18.94
C GLU A 15 -0.84 -16.01 19.05
N GLU A 16 0.49 -15.85 19.12
CA GLU A 16 1.15 -14.55 19.11
C GLU A 16 0.97 -13.84 17.76
N LEU A 17 1.03 -14.57 16.65
CA LEU A 17 0.82 -14.04 15.31
C LEU A 17 -0.63 -13.57 15.13
N GLU A 18 -1.61 -14.39 15.49
CA GLU A 18 -3.03 -14.03 15.44
C GLU A 18 -3.33 -12.80 16.30
N LYS A 19 -2.69 -12.71 17.48
CA LYS A 19 -2.81 -11.53 18.32
C LYS A 19 -2.24 -10.28 17.66
N LEU A 20 -1.05 -10.35 17.06
CA LEU A 20 -0.46 -9.21 16.36
C LEU A 20 -1.30 -8.76 15.16
N ILE A 21 -1.89 -9.70 14.41
CA ILE A 21 -2.77 -9.39 13.28
C ILE A 21 -4.05 -8.71 13.74
N ARG A 22 -4.68 -9.24 14.80
CA ARG A 22 -5.93 -8.71 15.33
C ARG A 22 -5.76 -7.35 15.98
N ASP A 23 -4.72 -7.19 16.80
CA ASP A 23 -4.48 -5.97 17.55
C ASP A 23 -3.97 -4.85 16.61
N GLY A 24 -3.27 -5.24 15.52
CA GLY A 24 -2.75 -4.32 14.51
C GLY A 24 -1.81 -3.27 15.10
N ASP A 25 -1.47 -2.25 14.31
CA ASP A 25 -0.85 -1.03 14.83
C ASP A 25 -1.87 0.12 14.79
N PRO A 26 -2.51 0.47 15.92
CA PRO A 26 -3.43 1.61 15.97
C PRO A 26 -2.73 2.94 15.66
N GLY A 27 -1.39 2.99 15.81
CA GLY A 27 -0.57 4.14 15.44
C GLY A 27 -0.70 4.52 13.96
N PHE A 28 -0.96 3.56 13.08
CA PHE A 28 -1.16 3.83 11.65
C PHE A 28 -2.29 4.83 11.40
N CYS A 29 -3.45 4.63 12.05
CA CYS A 29 -4.57 5.55 11.92
C CYS A 29 -4.43 6.77 12.83
N ALA A 30 -4.02 6.56 14.08
CA ALA A 30 -3.96 7.62 15.09
C ALA A 30 -2.88 8.69 14.78
N LEU A 31 -1.69 8.26 14.38
CA LEU A 31 -0.58 9.16 14.04
C LEU A 31 -0.62 9.60 12.57
N GLY A 32 -1.11 8.72 11.68
CA GLY A 32 -1.26 9.02 10.25
C GLY A 32 -2.48 9.86 9.90
N ALA A 33 -3.33 10.17 10.90
CA ALA A 33 -4.62 10.85 10.72
C ALA A 33 -5.42 10.23 9.55
N ARG A 34 -5.52 8.90 9.54
CA ARG A 34 -6.24 8.15 8.51
C ARG A 34 -7.59 7.68 9.05
N ALA A 35 -8.58 7.66 8.16
CA ALA A 35 -9.86 7.03 8.44
C ALA A 35 -9.66 5.53 8.72
N PHE A 36 -10.48 4.95 9.59
CA PHE A 36 -10.30 3.56 10.03
C PHE A 36 -10.56 2.53 8.93
N ASP A 37 -11.41 2.88 7.96
CA ASP A 37 -11.77 2.04 6.81
C ASP A 37 -10.62 1.88 5.79
N VAL A 38 -9.55 2.68 5.89
CA VAL A 38 -8.40 2.60 4.97
C VAL A 38 -7.76 1.20 4.95
N VAL A 39 -7.79 0.47 6.06
CA VAL A 39 -7.20 -0.89 6.18
C VAL A 39 -8.06 -1.95 5.49
N GLU A 40 -9.33 -1.64 5.25
CA GLU A 40 -10.25 -2.50 4.50
C GLU A 40 -10.06 -2.35 2.98
N GLY A 41 -9.47 -1.25 2.52
CA GLY A 41 -9.26 -0.96 1.11
C GLY A 41 -8.35 -1.98 0.41
N ASP A 42 -8.75 -2.41 -0.79
CA ASP A 42 -8.00 -3.40 -1.57
C ASP A 42 -6.58 -2.91 -1.92
N GLY A 43 -6.40 -1.61 -2.13
CA GLY A 43 -5.09 -1.00 -2.35
C GLY A 43 -4.14 -1.24 -1.17
N PHE A 44 -4.60 -1.06 0.06
CA PHE A 44 -3.81 -1.31 1.27
C PHE A 44 -3.49 -2.80 1.43
N LYS A 45 -4.49 -3.68 1.25
CA LYS A 45 -4.30 -5.14 1.31
C LYS A 45 -3.28 -5.64 0.27
N ASN A 46 -3.31 -5.09 -0.94
CA ASN A 46 -2.36 -5.43 -2.00
C ASN A 46 -0.94 -4.94 -1.67
N LEU A 47 -0.80 -3.74 -1.11
CA LEU A 47 0.50 -3.26 -0.61
C LEU A 47 1.04 -4.17 0.49
N ALA A 48 0.22 -4.53 1.49
CA ALA A 48 0.64 -5.41 2.58
C ALA A 48 1.13 -6.78 2.06
N LYS A 49 0.43 -7.37 1.09
CA LYS A 49 0.87 -8.62 0.43
C LYS A 49 2.26 -8.49 -0.21
N ILE A 50 2.53 -7.37 -0.89
CA ILE A 50 3.83 -7.09 -1.49
C ILE A 50 4.90 -6.97 -0.41
N LEU A 51 4.65 -6.21 0.65
CA LEU A 51 5.61 -6.02 1.75
C LEU A 51 5.96 -7.33 2.46
N PHE A 52 4.95 -8.18 2.73
CA PHE A 52 5.20 -9.52 3.27
C PHE A 52 5.97 -10.41 2.29
N GLY A 53 5.71 -10.29 0.98
CA GLY A 53 6.45 -10.97 -0.06
C GLY A 53 7.93 -10.56 -0.09
N VAL A 54 8.20 -9.26 -0.03
CA VAL A 54 9.56 -8.72 0.06
C VAL A 54 10.25 -9.25 1.31
N GLY A 55 9.61 -9.15 2.47
CA GLY A 55 10.14 -9.67 3.74
C GLY A 55 10.49 -11.16 3.71
N ARG A 56 9.68 -11.97 3.01
CA ARG A 56 9.93 -13.41 2.82
C ARG A 56 11.12 -13.68 1.89
N CYS A 57 11.28 -12.88 0.85
CA CYS A 57 12.35 -13.04 -0.14
C CYS A 57 13.68 -12.41 0.32
N SER A 58 13.63 -11.46 1.25
CA SER A 58 14.80 -10.82 1.83
C SER A 58 15.35 -11.64 2.99
N ASN A 59 16.43 -12.39 2.76
CA ASN A 59 17.20 -13.04 3.83
C ASN A 59 18.07 -12.06 4.64
N THR A 60 17.90 -10.76 4.42
CA THR A 60 18.71 -9.69 5.01
C THR A 60 18.03 -9.11 6.22
N SER A 61 18.70 -9.17 7.37
CA SER A 61 18.30 -8.49 8.60
C SER A 61 18.53 -6.97 8.56
N SER A 62 18.71 -6.39 7.37
CA SER A 62 19.23 -5.02 7.16
C SER A 62 18.37 -4.19 6.21
N ILE A 63 17.20 -4.66 5.80
CA ILE A 63 16.27 -3.79 5.06
C ILE A 63 15.62 -2.87 6.09
N GLU A 64 16.09 -1.62 6.12
CA GLU A 64 15.46 -0.57 6.89
C GLU A 64 14.12 -0.19 6.25
N ILE A 65 13.12 0.15 7.07
CA ILE A 65 11.79 0.53 6.59
C ILE A 65 11.87 1.74 5.64
N THR A 66 12.85 2.62 5.84
CA THR A 66 13.10 3.80 4.99
C THR A 66 13.48 3.44 3.56
N ASP A 67 14.05 2.25 3.35
CA ASP A 67 14.47 1.76 2.03
C ASP A 67 13.40 0.91 1.35
N LEU A 68 12.37 0.50 2.11
CA LEU A 68 11.30 -0.36 1.64
C LEU A 68 10.19 0.41 0.92
N LEU A 69 9.89 1.63 1.39
CA LEU A 69 8.83 2.46 0.84
C LEU A 69 9.40 3.58 -0.04
N PRO A 70 8.88 3.78 -1.26
CA PRO A 70 9.33 4.85 -2.13
C PRO A 70 8.92 6.22 -1.56
N HIS A 71 9.74 7.24 -1.84
CA HIS A 71 9.40 8.62 -1.53
C HIS A 71 8.05 9.03 -2.18
N PRO A 72 7.21 9.88 -1.56
CA PRO A 72 5.93 10.30 -2.12
C PRO A 72 6.01 10.86 -3.54
N THR A 73 7.09 11.58 -3.87
CA THR A 73 7.34 12.07 -5.24
C THR A 73 7.49 10.94 -6.25
N THR A 74 8.10 9.82 -5.86
CA THR A 74 8.22 8.64 -6.72
C THR A 74 6.85 8.02 -6.96
N ILE A 75 6.00 7.93 -5.93
CA ILE A 75 4.61 7.49 -6.08
C ILE A 75 3.84 8.41 -7.04
N CYS A 76 3.94 9.72 -6.86
CA CYS A 76 3.29 10.70 -7.74
C CYS A 76 3.72 10.54 -9.21
N ARG A 77 5.02 10.39 -9.46
CA ARG A 77 5.55 10.12 -10.82
C ARG A 77 5.03 8.81 -11.38
N ASN A 78 4.98 7.75 -10.57
CA ASN A 78 4.48 6.45 -11.00
C ASN A 78 2.99 6.49 -11.35
N ILE A 79 2.18 7.18 -10.56
CA ILE A 79 0.75 7.39 -10.85
C ILE A 79 0.57 8.18 -12.15
N THR A 80 1.35 9.25 -12.34
CA THR A 80 1.30 10.06 -13.56
C THR A 80 1.63 9.22 -14.79
N ARG A 81 2.67 8.37 -14.70
CA ARG A 81 3.03 7.46 -15.79
C ARG A 81 1.90 6.47 -16.10
N LEU A 82 1.33 5.83 -15.08
CA LEU A 82 0.21 4.91 -15.25
C LEU A 82 -1.00 5.60 -15.89
N TYR A 83 -1.30 6.83 -15.47
CA TYR A 83 -2.38 7.62 -16.05
C TYR A 83 -2.19 7.86 -17.54
N GLU A 84 -0.99 8.28 -17.98
CA GLU A 84 -0.72 8.48 -19.41
C GLU A 84 -0.79 7.18 -20.22
N GLU A 85 -0.38 6.05 -19.64
CA GLU A 85 -0.52 4.73 -20.27
C GLU A 85 -1.99 4.35 -20.49
N TYR A 86 -2.83 4.48 -19.45
CA TYR A 86 -4.27 4.17 -19.54
C TYR A 86 -5.03 5.19 -20.40
N LYS A 87 -4.60 6.45 -20.42
CA LYS A 87 -5.23 7.49 -21.21
C LYS A 87 -5.13 7.20 -22.70
N ILE A 88 -4.00 6.69 -23.18
CA ILE A 88 -3.82 6.29 -24.58
C ILE A 88 -4.83 5.19 -24.93
N GLU A 89 -4.91 4.15 -24.10
CA GLU A 89 -5.87 3.04 -24.28
C GLU A 89 -7.32 3.53 -24.29
N LEU A 90 -7.68 4.44 -23.39
CA LEU A 90 -9.03 5.00 -23.32
C LEU A 90 -9.38 5.89 -24.51
N ILE A 91 -8.43 6.64 -25.06
CA ILE A 91 -8.66 7.46 -26.27
C ILE A 91 -9.00 6.53 -27.45
N ASP A 92 -8.24 5.47 -27.65
CA ASP A 92 -8.47 4.49 -28.72
C ASP A 92 -9.87 3.87 -28.62
N ILE A 93 -10.33 3.57 -27.39
CA ILE A 93 -11.68 3.07 -27.13
C ILE A 93 -12.73 4.15 -27.44
N CYS A 94 -12.51 5.39 -26.96
CA CYS A 94 -13.47 6.48 -27.15
C CYS A 94 -13.65 6.85 -28.62
N GLU A 95 -12.61 6.80 -29.45
CA GLU A 95 -12.70 7.04 -30.89
C GLU A 95 -13.57 5.99 -31.62
N GLN A 96 -13.68 4.78 -31.06
CA GLN A 96 -14.52 3.72 -31.61
C GLN A 96 -15.98 3.82 -31.15
N LEU A 97 -16.28 4.65 -30.14
CA LEU A 97 -17.64 4.82 -29.65
C LEU A 97 -18.44 5.74 -30.58
N THR A 98 -19.55 5.22 -31.10
CA THR A 98 -20.48 5.98 -31.95
C THR A 98 -21.46 6.84 -31.16
N SER A 99 -21.54 6.62 -29.84
CA SER A 99 -22.39 7.37 -28.92
C SER A 99 -21.79 7.33 -27.52
N PHE A 100 -21.81 8.47 -26.83
CA PHE A 100 -21.40 8.59 -25.44
C PHE A 100 -22.28 9.62 -24.73
N CYS A 101 -22.34 9.52 -23.40
CA CYS A 101 -23.01 10.48 -22.53
C CYS A 101 -21.97 11.06 -21.58
N LEU A 102 -21.94 12.39 -21.45
CA LEU A 102 -21.11 13.08 -20.47
C LEU A 102 -22.00 13.51 -19.31
N ILE A 103 -21.66 13.05 -18.10
CA ILE A 103 -22.28 13.52 -16.86
C ILE A 103 -21.35 14.56 -16.26
N VAL A 104 -21.83 15.78 -16.10
CA VAL A 104 -21.10 16.87 -15.46
C VAL A 104 -21.66 17.03 -14.05
N ASP A 105 -20.82 16.74 -13.05
CA ASP A 105 -21.16 16.97 -11.63
C ASP A 105 -20.60 18.32 -11.19
N GLN A 106 -21.44 19.16 -10.61
CA GLN A 106 -21.07 20.46 -10.04
C GLN A 106 -21.54 20.52 -8.60
N CYS A 107 -20.59 20.66 -7.68
CA CYS A 107 -20.86 20.86 -6.26
C CYS A 107 -20.24 22.18 -5.78
N THR A 108 -20.80 22.74 -4.70
CA THR A 108 -20.25 23.91 -4.03
C THR A 108 -19.89 23.50 -2.60
N GLU A 109 -18.62 23.62 -2.23
CA GLU A 109 -18.20 23.36 -0.84
C GLU A 109 -18.43 24.61 0.01
N ALA A 110 -19.22 24.46 1.07
CA ALA A 110 -19.37 25.52 2.05
C ALA A 110 -18.11 25.58 2.92
N HIS A 111 -17.33 26.66 2.82
CA HIS A 111 -16.28 26.93 3.78
C HIS A 111 -16.88 27.43 5.09
N THR A 112 -16.76 26.62 6.13
CA THR A 112 -16.95 27.04 7.52
C THR A 112 -15.57 27.39 8.10
N ASP A 113 -15.37 28.67 8.39
CA ASP A 113 -14.20 29.22 9.10
C ASP A 113 -14.13 28.76 10.57
#